data_AF-A0A9E0PPP4-F1
#
_entry.id   AF-A0A9E0PPP4-F1
#
_cell.length_a   1.000
_cell.length_b   1.000
_cell.length_c   1.000
_cell.angle_alpha   90.00
_cell.angle_beta   90.00
_cell.angle_gamma   90.00
#
_symmetry.space_group_name_H-M   'P 1'
#
loop_
_entity.id
_entity.type
_entity.pdbx_description
1 polymer ?
#
loop_
_entity_poly.entity_id
_entity_poly.type
_entity_poly.pdbx_seq_one_letter_code
_entity_poly.pdbx_strand_id
1 'polypeptide(L)'
;MIDRHALRSVLPLAPVLLALLTVVLIAVAEAASSASWRSTAALLVAPLVIAAALPSIRRSFALRTAKRADRERLVASMDELAAADLVRAKVIAADLPAALSAPLGEALAPLEVLAARIQSSSVEVAGAAGAVKRIASELAAGSSQQSASVVEITAAMEELAQTATQIAGNAEAQAELARLGESTGTEGAAAVSRAVAGVERLRERIAAIAKRATDLERRAEEIFGVLALVEDIARETHLLSLNAAIEAAGESGDVGRRFGEVAEEVRRLSGRSRDAAASVRRLLEEFSTSIAATVEATSAGGREAERVLLRVTATAGAIAGLRDALVETAAAAREISAGTAEQRTASLQVVQTLREASAVVQQIADGLRGFSGAARGLEEAAVSVQLLAQGFRLDSPSSLRHLAESWAAELQPLLASPDALERRLESLLEDRPDVELIFVNDRRRQRTAIVGQPSLLRLVAIPDEIRFGHDFSDRPWFRAAAAERRGIVTSAMTSILTHEKVVTAAAPFFEDGELVAVLGIDINLERWTSG
;
A
#
# COMPACT_ATOMS: atom_id res chain seq x y z
N MET A 1 9.71 25.48 86.29
CA MET A 1 10.20 26.61 85.47
C MET A 1 10.86 26.02 84.24
N ILE A 2 10.18 26.05 83.10
CA ILE A 2 10.75 25.64 81.82
C ILE A 2 11.83 26.66 81.46
N ASP A 3 13.06 26.18 81.31
CA ASP A 3 14.22 27.01 81.03
C ASP A 3 14.04 27.69 79.65
N ARG A 4 13.78 29.00 79.67
CA ARG A 4 13.57 29.83 78.47
C ARG A 4 14.79 29.84 77.54
N HIS A 5 15.96 29.37 78.01
CA HIS A 5 17.14 29.19 77.17
C HIS A 5 17.07 27.97 76.24
N ALA A 6 16.38 26.89 76.63
CA ALA A 6 16.24 25.68 75.83
C ALA A 6 15.30 25.87 74.62
N LEU A 7 14.28 26.74 74.75
CA LEU A 7 13.41 27.09 73.63
C LEU A 7 14.14 27.95 72.58
N ARG A 8 15.13 28.77 72.97
CA ARG A 8 15.84 29.66 72.04
C ARG A 8 16.85 28.95 71.13
N SER A 9 17.33 27.76 71.49
CA SER A 9 18.27 26.97 70.68
C SER A 9 17.61 26.06 69.64
N VAL A 10 16.29 25.82 69.75
CA VAL A 10 15.51 25.01 68.78
C VAL A 10 14.77 25.90 67.76
N LEU A 11 14.60 27.19 68.08
CA LEU A 11 13.91 28.16 67.24
C LEU A 11 14.46 28.36 65.81
N PRO A 12 15.78 28.25 65.50
CA PRO A 12 16.24 28.50 64.13
C PRO A 12 16.06 27.31 63.16
N LEU A 13 15.77 26.10 63.66
CA LEU A 13 15.56 24.90 62.81
C LEU A 13 14.08 24.57 62.58
N ALA A 14 13.18 25.08 63.42
CA ALA A 14 11.73 24.93 63.26
C ALA A 14 11.21 25.45 61.89
N PRO A 15 11.60 26.63 61.38
CA PRO A 15 11.13 27.09 60.08
C PRO A 15 11.72 26.30 58.90
N VAL A 16 12.93 25.74 59.03
CA VAL A 16 13.55 24.91 57.98
C VAL A 16 12.91 23.52 57.91
N LEU A 17 12.62 22.92 59.06
CA LEU A 17 11.84 21.68 59.15
C LEU A 17 10.40 21.89 58.68
N LEU A 18 9.78 23.02 59.02
CA LEU A 18 8.45 23.36 58.53
C LEU A 18 8.45 23.61 57.03
N ALA A 19 9.48 24.30 56.49
CA ALA A 19 9.66 24.56 55.07
C ALA A 19 9.86 23.27 54.27
N LEU A 20 10.74 22.36 54.74
CA LEU A 20 10.93 21.03 54.18
C LEU A 20 9.63 20.21 54.26
N LEU A 21 8.89 20.27 55.37
CA LEU A 21 7.60 19.59 55.52
C LEU A 21 6.55 20.16 54.55
N THR A 22 6.52 21.48 54.31
CA THR A 22 5.63 22.10 53.32
C THR A 22 6.03 21.77 51.88
N VAL A 23 7.33 21.77 51.54
CA VAL A 23 7.81 21.37 50.21
C VAL A 23 7.48 19.89 49.95
N VAL A 24 7.61 19.04 50.98
CA VAL A 24 7.19 17.62 50.93
C VAL A 24 5.68 17.48 50.78
N LEU A 25 4.87 18.25 51.52
CA LEU A 25 3.41 18.23 51.40
C LEU A 25 2.91 18.73 50.05
N ILE A 26 3.57 19.75 49.48
CA ILE A 26 3.26 20.29 48.14
C ILE A 26 3.66 19.28 47.06
N ALA A 27 4.85 18.68 47.14
CA ALA A 27 5.29 17.63 46.21
C ALA A 27 4.39 16.38 46.28
N VAL A 28 3.90 16.01 47.47
CA VAL A 28 2.93 14.91 47.66
C VAL A 28 1.53 15.27 47.15
N ALA A 29 1.12 16.54 47.25
CA ALA A 29 -0.18 17.02 46.76
C ALA A 29 -0.22 17.16 45.22
N GLU A 30 0.87 17.63 44.60
CA GLU A 30 0.97 17.78 43.13
C GLU A 30 1.13 16.43 42.42
N ALA A 31 1.80 15.46 43.03
CA ALA A 31 1.98 14.15 42.42
C ALA A 31 0.72 13.24 42.51
N ALA A 32 -0.35 13.66 43.22
CA ALA A 32 -1.55 12.89 43.58
C ALA A 32 -2.48 12.41 42.42
N SER A 33 -1.99 12.29 41.19
CA SER A 33 -2.78 11.89 40.01
C SER A 33 -2.64 10.42 39.57
N SER A 34 -1.74 9.61 40.15
CA SER A 34 -1.68 8.16 39.87
C SER A 34 -1.28 7.32 41.07
N ALA A 35 -1.83 6.10 41.19
CA ALA A 35 -1.85 5.33 42.44
C ALA A 35 -0.55 4.57 42.77
N SER A 36 0.42 4.47 41.86
CA SER A 36 1.58 3.56 41.99
C SER A 36 2.79 4.14 42.74
N TRP A 37 2.93 5.46 42.87
CA TRP A 37 4.13 6.09 43.46
C TRP A 37 3.95 6.50 44.94
N ARG A 38 2.74 6.39 45.50
CA ARG A 38 2.44 6.72 46.91
C ARG A 38 3.25 5.87 47.90
N SER A 39 3.58 4.64 47.51
CA SER A 39 4.37 3.70 48.31
C SER A 39 5.86 4.04 48.31
N THR A 40 6.41 4.48 47.16
CA THR A 40 7.84 4.79 47.01
C THR A 40 8.22 6.13 47.62
N ALA A 41 7.35 7.15 47.53
CA ALA A 41 7.58 8.43 48.21
C ALA A 41 7.54 8.31 49.75
N ALA A 42 6.62 7.49 50.29
CA ALA A 42 6.52 7.25 51.74
C ALA A 42 7.73 6.45 52.29
N LEU A 43 8.26 5.51 51.51
CA LEU A 43 9.45 4.71 51.85
C LEU A 43 10.77 5.50 51.79
N LEU A 44 10.85 6.58 50.99
CA LEU A 44 12.04 7.44 50.89
C LEU A 44 12.06 8.57 51.93
N VAL A 45 10.88 9.08 52.33
CA VAL A 45 10.77 10.24 53.22
C VAL A 45 10.75 9.85 54.71
N ALA A 46 10.17 8.70 55.06
CA ALA A 46 10.13 8.24 56.46
C ALA A 46 11.52 8.01 57.10
N PRO A 47 12.53 7.43 56.40
CA PRO A 47 13.88 7.31 56.94
C PRO A 47 14.55 8.68 57.11
N LEU A 48 14.31 9.62 56.20
CA LEU A 48 14.91 10.97 56.22
C LEU A 48 14.42 11.79 57.42
N VAL A 49 13.12 11.68 57.74
CA VAL A 49 12.50 12.36 58.89
C VAL A 49 12.89 11.69 60.21
N ILE A 50 12.99 10.35 60.25
CA ILE A 50 13.42 9.60 61.45
C ILE A 50 14.92 9.80 61.71
N ALA A 51 15.76 9.82 60.67
CA ALA A 51 17.18 10.13 60.74
C ALA A 51 17.46 11.60 61.10
N ALA A 52 16.58 12.53 60.74
CA ALA A 52 16.65 13.92 61.19
C ALA A 52 16.16 14.10 62.65
N ALA A 53 15.20 13.30 63.12
CA ALA A 53 14.61 13.45 64.45
C ALA A 53 15.45 12.83 65.58
N LEU A 54 16.05 11.64 65.37
CA LEU A 54 16.82 10.91 66.38
C LEU A 54 18.10 11.62 66.91
N PRO A 55 18.87 12.34 66.07
CA PRO A 55 20.06 13.06 66.52
C PRO A 55 19.74 14.30 67.34
N SER A 56 18.60 14.95 67.13
CA SER A 56 18.18 16.18 67.85
C SER A 56 18.21 16.00 69.37
N ILE A 57 17.87 14.79 69.84
CA ILE A 57 17.82 14.41 71.26
C ILE A 57 19.23 14.14 71.82
N ARG A 58 20.15 13.60 71.01
CA ARG A 58 21.57 13.41 71.35
C ARG A 58 22.40 14.71 71.23
N ARG A 59 22.03 15.60 70.31
CA ARG A 59 22.66 16.90 69.99
C ARG A 59 22.64 17.87 71.17
N SER A 60 21.56 17.87 71.95
CA SER A 60 21.44 18.66 73.18
C SER A 60 22.47 18.30 74.25
N PHE A 61 23.06 17.10 74.19
CA PHE A 61 24.03 16.61 75.17
C PHE A 61 25.48 16.80 74.71
N ALA A 62 25.79 16.57 73.43
CA ALA A 62 27.15 16.66 72.89
C ALA A 62 27.63 18.10 72.56
N LEU A 63 26.73 19.02 72.23
CA LEU A 63 27.08 20.42 71.94
C LEU A 63 27.57 21.21 73.18
N ARG A 64 27.47 20.65 74.39
CA ARG A 64 27.97 21.28 75.62
C ARG A 64 29.49 21.11 75.83
N THR A 65 30.14 20.22 75.07
CA THR A 65 31.58 19.89 75.23
C THR A 65 32.42 20.10 73.98
N ALA A 66 31.81 20.42 72.83
CA ALA A 66 32.52 20.63 71.57
C ALA A 66 33.31 21.94 71.56
N LYS A 67 34.56 21.90 71.08
CA LYS A 67 35.38 23.12 70.89
C LYS A 67 34.70 24.02 69.86
N ARG A 68 34.94 25.34 69.96
CA ARG A 68 34.38 26.34 69.02
C ARG A 68 34.63 25.98 67.54
N ALA A 69 35.81 25.43 67.23
CA ALA A 69 36.18 24.99 65.89
C ALA A 69 35.32 23.83 65.34
N ASP A 70 34.93 22.85 66.18
CA ASP A 70 34.11 21.72 65.73
C ASP A 70 32.66 22.16 65.44
N ARG A 71 32.17 23.15 66.19
CA ARG A 71 30.85 23.77 65.93
C ARG A 71 30.86 24.55 64.62
N GLU A 72 31.92 25.33 64.37
CA GLU A 72 32.07 26.07 63.12
C GLU A 72 32.16 25.13 61.91
N ARG A 73 32.88 24.00 62.02
CA ARG A 73 32.93 22.96 60.97
C ARG A 73 31.59 22.25 60.75
N LEU A 74 30.86 21.94 61.82
CA LEU A 74 29.54 21.32 61.70
C LEU A 74 28.55 22.25 60.99
N VAL A 75 28.58 23.56 61.31
CA VAL A 75 27.79 24.56 60.59
C VAL A 75 28.22 24.63 59.13
N ALA A 76 29.52 24.69 58.84
CA ALA A 76 30.02 24.71 57.47
C ALA A 76 29.59 23.47 56.65
N SER A 77 29.63 22.26 57.24
CA SER A 77 29.13 21.05 56.57
C SER A 77 27.61 21.09 56.32
N MET A 78 26.84 21.66 57.25
CA MET A 78 25.40 21.87 57.08
C MET A 78 25.08 22.96 56.05
N ASP A 79 25.89 24.00 55.95
CA ASP A 79 25.76 25.04 54.94
C ASP A 79 26.04 24.49 53.54
N GLU A 80 27.05 23.61 53.40
CA GLU A 80 27.30 22.90 52.14
C GLU A 80 26.18 21.93 51.81
N LEU A 81 25.63 21.19 52.79
CA LEU A 81 24.44 20.35 52.58
C LEU A 81 23.22 21.17 52.15
N ALA A 82 23.00 22.35 52.75
CA ALA A 82 21.91 23.27 52.39
C ALA A 82 22.11 23.87 50.99
N ALA A 83 23.36 24.07 50.57
CA ALA A 83 23.76 24.40 49.19
C ALA A 83 23.77 23.18 48.26
N ALA A 84 23.20 22.04 48.71
CA ALA A 84 23.15 20.77 48.01
C ALA A 84 24.51 20.23 47.57
N ASP A 85 25.62 20.64 48.21
CA ASP A 85 26.98 20.15 47.99
C ASP A 85 27.28 18.92 48.85
N LEU A 86 26.75 17.75 48.44
CA LEU A 86 26.89 16.51 49.20
C LEU A 86 28.36 16.07 49.35
N VAL A 87 29.18 16.25 48.31
CA VAL A 87 30.63 15.96 48.37
C VAL A 87 31.30 16.77 49.47
N ARG A 88 31.12 18.10 49.43
CA ARG A 88 31.83 18.99 50.35
C ARG A 88 31.27 18.90 51.77
N ALA A 89 29.96 18.70 51.90
CA ALA A 89 29.33 18.39 53.19
C ALA A 89 29.99 17.16 53.83
N LYS A 90 30.22 16.09 53.06
CA LYS A 90 30.88 14.86 53.52
C LYS A 90 32.35 15.05 53.86
N VAL A 91 33.11 15.79 53.04
CA VAL A 91 34.51 16.12 53.31
C VAL A 91 34.66 16.91 54.62
N ILE A 92 33.87 17.97 54.80
CA ILE A 92 33.90 18.78 56.05
C ILE A 92 33.41 17.94 57.23
N ALA A 93 32.44 17.05 57.01
CA ALA A 93 31.95 16.14 58.04
C ALA A 93 33.01 15.13 58.50
N ALA A 94 33.92 14.70 57.63
CA ALA A 94 34.98 13.74 57.95
C ALA A 94 36.00 14.30 58.96
N ASP A 95 36.24 15.62 58.95
CA ASP A 95 37.14 16.32 59.87
C ASP A 95 36.53 16.62 61.25
N LEU A 96 35.28 16.20 61.49
CA LEU A 96 34.62 16.32 62.79
C LEU A 96 34.97 15.15 63.71
N PRO A 97 34.91 15.34 65.05
CA PRO A 97 34.99 14.24 66.00
C PRO A 97 33.96 13.14 65.68
N ALA A 98 34.32 11.87 65.91
CA ALA A 98 33.49 10.69 65.59
C ALA A 98 32.02 10.79 66.07
N ALA A 99 31.78 11.44 67.21
CA ALA A 99 30.44 11.64 67.76
C ALA A 99 29.53 12.56 66.90
N LEU A 100 30.11 13.37 66.01
CA LEU A 100 29.41 14.29 65.11
C LEU A 100 29.52 13.85 63.64
N SER A 101 30.65 13.28 63.23
CA SER A 101 30.86 12.81 61.85
C SER A 101 30.02 11.57 61.52
N ALA A 102 29.87 10.61 62.45
CA ALA A 102 29.13 9.37 62.17
C ALA A 102 27.62 9.60 61.90
N PRO A 103 26.86 10.33 62.75
CA PRO A 103 25.44 10.61 62.46
C PRO A 103 25.22 11.44 61.20
N LEU A 104 26.18 12.33 60.88
CA LEU A 104 26.13 13.14 59.68
C LEU A 104 26.41 12.30 58.42
N GLY A 105 27.40 11.41 58.48
CA GLY A 105 27.65 10.42 57.42
C GLY A 105 26.46 9.49 57.17
N GLU A 106 25.82 9.00 58.24
CA GLU A 106 24.60 8.19 58.15
C GLU A 106 23.42 8.95 57.50
N ALA A 107 23.36 10.28 57.66
CA ALA A 107 22.34 11.12 57.03
C ALA A 107 22.67 11.48 55.57
N LEU A 108 23.94 11.64 55.23
CA LEU A 108 24.41 11.99 53.88
C LEU A 108 24.35 10.79 52.91
N ALA A 109 24.66 9.58 53.38
CA ALA A 109 24.73 8.41 52.50
C ALA A 109 23.41 8.08 51.76
N PRO A 110 22.21 8.12 52.38
CA PRO A 110 20.95 7.92 51.66
C PRO A 110 20.66 9.01 50.62
N LEU A 111 21.10 10.25 50.85
CA LEU A 111 20.94 11.35 49.89
C LEU A 111 21.83 11.16 48.66
N GLU A 112 23.07 10.69 48.85
CA GLU A 112 23.97 10.32 47.75
C GLU A 112 23.36 9.21 46.88
N VAL A 113 22.88 8.13 47.52
CA VAL A 113 22.23 7.01 46.82
C VAL A 113 20.97 7.46 46.07
N LEU A 114 20.14 8.30 46.71
CA LEU A 114 18.91 8.80 46.10
C LEU A 114 19.21 9.65 44.87
N ALA A 115 20.13 10.61 44.98
CA ALA A 115 20.44 11.50 43.88
C ALA A 115 21.15 10.75 42.72
N ALA A 116 22.02 9.78 43.01
CA ALA A 116 22.60 8.90 41.99
C ALA A 116 21.53 8.07 41.28
N ARG A 117 20.55 7.54 42.03
CA ARG A 117 19.43 6.77 41.46
C ARG A 117 18.52 7.64 40.60
N ILE A 118 18.26 8.89 40.99
CA ILE A 118 17.51 9.87 40.20
C ILE A 118 18.23 10.16 38.88
N GLN A 119 19.57 10.33 38.89
CA GLN A 119 20.35 10.53 37.68
C GLN A 119 20.22 9.33 36.73
N SER A 120 20.46 8.11 37.24
CA SER A 120 20.36 6.88 36.43
C SER A 120 18.97 6.68 35.83
N SER A 121 17.90 6.87 36.62
CA SER A 121 16.53 6.72 36.13
C SER A 121 16.15 7.81 35.12
N SER A 122 16.72 9.01 35.22
CA SER A 122 16.47 10.07 34.23
C SER A 122 17.07 9.72 32.87
N VAL A 123 18.29 9.17 32.84
CA VAL A 123 18.94 8.68 31.61
C VAL A 123 18.10 7.55 30.97
N GLU A 124 17.64 6.60 31.76
CA GLU A 124 16.78 5.50 31.26
C GLU A 124 15.47 6.03 30.64
N VAL A 125 14.82 7.03 31.27
CA VAL A 125 13.59 7.65 30.75
C VAL A 125 13.87 8.41 29.45
N ALA A 126 14.97 9.16 29.37
CA ALA A 126 15.37 9.86 28.15
C ALA A 126 15.62 8.87 26.99
N GLY A 127 16.35 7.79 27.24
CA GLY A 127 16.60 6.73 26.25
C GLY A 127 15.31 6.06 25.78
N ALA A 128 14.40 5.72 26.70
CA ALA A 128 13.11 5.14 26.37
C ALA A 128 12.24 6.10 25.53
N ALA A 129 12.24 7.39 25.86
CA ALA A 129 11.55 8.42 25.10
C ALA A 129 12.10 8.54 23.66
N GLY A 130 13.44 8.53 23.50
CA GLY A 130 14.10 8.50 22.21
C GLY A 130 13.70 7.30 21.35
N ALA A 131 13.62 6.11 21.97
CA ALA A 131 13.16 4.91 21.28
C ALA A 131 11.69 5.02 20.80
N VAL A 132 10.79 5.54 21.64
CA VAL A 132 9.39 5.80 21.27
C VAL A 132 9.29 6.79 20.11
N LYS A 133 10.08 7.88 20.13
CA LYS A 133 10.13 8.87 19.04
C LYS A 133 10.52 8.22 17.71
N ARG A 134 11.55 7.38 17.70
CA ARG A 134 12.01 6.66 16.50
C ARG A 134 10.93 5.73 15.95
N ILE A 135 10.34 4.90 16.81
CA ILE A 135 9.26 3.96 16.42
C ILE A 135 8.06 4.73 15.86
N ALA A 136 7.68 5.85 16.50
CA ALA A 136 6.58 6.68 16.01
C ALA A 136 6.86 7.26 14.61
N SER A 137 8.11 7.68 14.34
CA SER A 137 8.52 8.17 13.02
C SER A 137 8.49 7.08 11.95
N GLU A 138 9.00 5.88 12.27
CA GLU A 138 8.98 4.72 11.35
C GLU A 138 7.53 4.34 10.99
N LEU A 139 6.65 4.26 12.00
CA LEU A 139 5.25 3.93 11.78
C LEU A 139 4.48 5.05 11.06
N ALA A 140 4.90 6.31 11.19
CA ALA A 140 4.29 7.43 10.46
C ALA A 140 4.61 7.37 8.96
N ALA A 141 5.85 7.02 8.61
CA ALA A 141 6.25 6.75 7.23
C ALA A 141 5.46 5.56 6.66
N GLY A 142 5.37 4.46 7.41
CA GLY A 142 4.58 3.28 7.02
C GLY A 142 3.10 3.58 6.83
N SER A 143 2.50 4.39 7.72
CA SER A 143 1.09 4.81 7.62
C SER A 143 0.84 5.67 6.39
N SER A 144 1.78 6.55 6.04
CA SER A 144 1.69 7.39 4.83
C SER A 144 1.72 6.54 3.56
N GLN A 145 2.62 5.54 3.50
CA GLN A 145 2.67 4.58 2.41
C GLN A 145 1.38 3.76 2.32
N GLN A 146 0.88 3.26 3.46
CA GLN A 146 -0.37 2.51 3.50
C GLN A 146 -1.56 3.35 3.04
N SER A 147 -1.62 4.63 3.39
CA SER A 147 -2.65 5.56 2.92
C SER A 147 -2.63 5.69 1.40
N ALA A 148 -1.45 5.89 0.80
CA ALA A 148 -1.29 5.95 -0.65
C ALA A 148 -1.76 4.66 -1.34
N SER A 149 -1.36 3.49 -0.82
CA SER A 149 -1.81 2.20 -1.35
C SER A 149 -3.32 2.00 -1.23
N VAL A 150 -3.95 2.44 -0.12
CA VAL A 150 -5.40 2.36 0.04
C VAL A 150 -6.13 3.21 -1.01
N VAL A 151 -5.63 4.42 -1.29
CA VAL A 151 -6.20 5.29 -2.34
C VAL A 151 -6.07 4.64 -3.73
N GLU A 152 -4.90 4.10 -4.05
CA GLU A 152 -4.65 3.44 -5.34
C GLU A 152 -5.54 2.21 -5.54
N ILE A 153 -5.62 1.33 -4.54
CA ILE A 153 -6.49 0.15 -4.61
C ILE A 153 -7.95 0.58 -4.69
N THR A 154 -8.38 1.63 -3.98
CA THR A 154 -9.75 2.13 -4.05
C THR A 154 -10.10 2.57 -5.47
N ALA A 155 -9.23 3.34 -6.11
CA ALA A 155 -9.42 3.79 -7.48
C ALA A 155 -9.51 2.60 -8.46
N ALA A 156 -8.61 1.61 -8.33
CA ALA A 156 -8.63 0.42 -9.16
C ALA A 156 -9.92 -0.40 -8.97
N MET A 157 -10.44 -0.50 -7.74
CA MET A 157 -11.70 -1.20 -7.47
C MET A 157 -12.93 -0.45 -8.00
N GLU A 158 -12.92 0.89 -7.97
CA GLU A 158 -13.96 1.71 -8.60
C GLU A 158 -13.96 1.54 -10.14
N GLU A 159 -12.78 1.51 -10.76
CA GLU A 159 -12.62 1.24 -12.19
C GLU A 159 -13.05 -0.20 -12.56
N LEU A 160 -12.74 -1.19 -11.73
CA LEU A 160 -13.23 -2.56 -11.90
C LEU A 160 -14.77 -2.62 -11.82
N ALA A 161 -15.39 -1.92 -10.88
CA ALA A 161 -16.86 -1.86 -10.78
C ALA A 161 -17.49 -1.21 -12.03
N GLN A 162 -16.86 -0.17 -12.58
CA GLN A 162 -17.30 0.46 -13.83
C GLN A 162 -17.15 -0.49 -15.02
N THR A 163 -16.00 -1.14 -15.17
CA THR A 163 -15.73 -2.10 -16.23
C THR A 163 -16.69 -3.29 -16.18
N ALA A 164 -16.97 -3.79 -14.98
CA ALA A 164 -17.95 -4.84 -14.74
C ALA A 164 -19.35 -4.43 -15.24
N THR A 165 -19.74 -3.17 -15.03
CA THR A 165 -21.01 -2.63 -15.53
C THR A 165 -21.06 -2.61 -17.06
N GLN A 166 -19.97 -2.20 -17.69
CA GLN A 166 -19.88 -2.15 -19.16
C GLN A 166 -19.93 -3.55 -19.76
N ILE A 167 -19.22 -4.52 -19.18
CA ILE A 167 -19.25 -5.92 -19.62
C ILE A 167 -20.65 -6.51 -19.48
N ALA A 168 -21.35 -6.27 -18.36
CA ALA A 168 -22.72 -6.72 -18.18
C ALA A 168 -23.67 -6.16 -19.24
N GLY A 169 -23.60 -4.85 -19.53
CA GLY A 169 -24.40 -4.23 -20.58
C GLY A 169 -24.09 -4.75 -21.98
N ASN A 170 -22.81 -5.00 -22.29
CA ASN A 170 -22.40 -5.62 -23.56
C ASN A 170 -22.94 -7.05 -23.69
N ALA A 171 -22.94 -7.81 -22.60
CA ALA A 171 -23.44 -9.18 -22.58
C ALA A 171 -24.97 -9.21 -22.75
N GLU A 172 -25.71 -8.29 -22.12
CA GLU A 172 -27.16 -8.13 -22.38
C GLU A 172 -27.45 -7.79 -23.85
N ALA A 173 -26.70 -6.87 -24.45
CA ALA A 173 -26.84 -6.54 -25.87
C ALA A 173 -26.54 -7.74 -26.78
N GLN A 174 -25.51 -8.55 -26.44
CA GLN A 174 -25.19 -9.80 -27.13
C GLN A 174 -26.32 -10.82 -27.04
N ALA A 175 -26.93 -10.98 -25.86
CA ALA A 175 -28.06 -11.87 -25.67
C ALA A 175 -29.26 -11.49 -26.54
N GLU A 176 -29.56 -10.18 -26.65
CA GLU A 176 -30.67 -9.71 -27.50
C GLU A 176 -30.35 -9.87 -29.00
N LEU A 177 -29.12 -9.60 -29.44
CA LEU A 177 -28.70 -9.86 -30.82
C LEU A 177 -28.80 -11.34 -31.17
N ALA A 178 -28.40 -12.23 -30.26
CA ALA A 178 -28.52 -13.66 -30.46
C ALA A 178 -29.99 -14.11 -30.57
N ARG A 179 -30.88 -13.54 -29.75
CA ARG A 179 -32.32 -13.78 -29.81
C ARG A 179 -32.95 -13.29 -31.11
N LEU A 180 -32.54 -12.11 -31.60
CA LEU A 180 -32.96 -11.60 -32.91
C LEU A 180 -32.48 -12.51 -34.05
N GLY A 181 -31.24 -13.01 -33.96
CA GLY A 181 -30.71 -13.98 -34.90
C GLY A 181 -31.48 -15.30 -34.90
N GLU A 182 -31.91 -15.78 -33.72
CA GLU A 182 -32.70 -17.01 -33.57
C GLU A 182 -34.09 -16.85 -34.22
N SER A 183 -34.74 -15.69 -34.02
CA SER A 183 -35.99 -15.35 -34.71
C SER A 183 -35.82 -15.31 -36.22
N THR A 184 -34.76 -14.63 -36.71
CA THR A 184 -34.45 -14.55 -38.14
C THR A 184 -34.16 -15.94 -38.73
N GLY A 185 -33.44 -16.78 -37.98
CA GLY A 185 -33.19 -18.17 -38.34
C GLY A 185 -34.47 -19.00 -38.42
N THR A 186 -35.45 -18.75 -37.54
CA THR A 186 -36.76 -19.40 -37.56
C THR A 186 -37.54 -19.06 -38.84
N GLU A 187 -37.54 -17.79 -39.24
CA GLU A 187 -38.15 -17.35 -40.50
C GLU A 187 -37.42 -17.96 -41.71
N GLY A 188 -36.08 -18.00 -41.67
CA GLY A 188 -35.26 -18.66 -42.68
C GLY A 188 -35.56 -20.15 -42.81
N ALA A 189 -35.69 -20.87 -41.69
CA ALA A 189 -36.06 -22.28 -41.68
C ALA A 189 -37.44 -22.52 -42.30
N ALA A 190 -38.42 -21.66 -42.01
CA ALA A 190 -39.74 -21.72 -42.63
C ALA A 190 -39.69 -21.46 -44.15
N ALA A 191 -38.87 -20.50 -44.61
CA ALA A 191 -38.67 -20.24 -46.03
C ALA A 191 -38.03 -21.43 -46.75
N VAL A 192 -37.00 -22.04 -46.17
CA VAL A 192 -36.36 -23.24 -46.71
C VAL A 192 -37.31 -24.44 -46.74
N SER A 193 -38.12 -24.65 -45.69
CA SER A 193 -39.15 -25.69 -45.66
C SER A 193 -40.16 -25.54 -46.81
N ARG A 194 -40.60 -24.31 -47.11
CA ARG A 194 -41.46 -24.03 -48.28
C ARG A 194 -40.75 -24.32 -49.59
N ALA A 195 -39.45 -24.04 -49.70
CA ALA A 195 -38.65 -24.35 -50.88
C ALA A 195 -38.52 -25.86 -51.11
N VAL A 196 -38.24 -26.66 -50.06
CA VAL A 196 -38.23 -28.14 -50.11
C VAL A 196 -39.55 -28.65 -50.67
N ALA A 197 -40.68 -28.23 -50.10
CA ALA A 197 -42.00 -28.63 -50.56
C ALA A 197 -42.28 -28.21 -52.01
N GLY A 198 -41.74 -27.06 -52.44
CA GLY A 198 -41.81 -26.59 -53.82
C GLY A 198 -41.05 -27.48 -54.81
N VAL A 199 -39.83 -27.90 -54.45
CA VAL A 199 -38.99 -28.77 -55.27
C VAL A 199 -39.58 -30.18 -55.37
N GLU A 200 -40.15 -30.72 -54.29
CA GLU A 200 -40.86 -32.01 -54.34
C GLU A 200 -42.06 -31.98 -55.31
N ARG A 201 -42.88 -30.93 -55.24
CA ARG A 201 -43.98 -30.74 -56.21
C ARG A 201 -43.48 -30.60 -57.64
N LEU A 202 -42.33 -29.96 -57.85
CA LEU A 202 -41.71 -29.87 -59.18
C LEU A 202 -41.27 -31.25 -59.68
N ARG A 203 -40.63 -32.05 -58.81
CA ARG A 203 -40.20 -33.42 -59.11
C ARG A 203 -41.39 -34.29 -59.51
N GLU A 204 -42.49 -34.23 -58.76
CA GLU A 204 -43.74 -34.94 -59.09
C GLU A 204 -44.30 -34.54 -60.46
N ARG A 205 -44.30 -33.23 -60.77
CA ARG A 205 -44.76 -32.73 -62.08
C ARG A 205 -43.88 -33.19 -63.22
N ILE A 206 -42.56 -33.17 -63.05
CA ILE A 206 -41.61 -33.68 -64.06
C ILE A 206 -41.83 -35.17 -64.32
N ALA A 207 -41.99 -35.97 -63.26
CA ALA A 207 -42.29 -37.40 -63.38
C ALA A 207 -43.62 -37.65 -64.12
N ALA A 208 -44.65 -36.84 -63.86
CA ALA A 208 -45.92 -36.92 -64.56
C ALA A 208 -45.80 -36.56 -66.06
N ILE A 209 -44.98 -35.56 -66.42
CA ILE A 209 -44.71 -35.21 -67.82
C ILE A 209 -43.94 -36.34 -68.51
N ALA A 210 -42.90 -36.87 -67.88
CA ALA A 210 -42.12 -37.99 -68.42
C ALA A 210 -43.02 -39.20 -68.73
N LYS A 211 -43.90 -39.58 -67.79
CA LYS A 211 -44.89 -40.65 -68.00
C LYS A 211 -45.79 -40.40 -69.22
N ARG A 212 -46.32 -39.18 -69.35
CA ARG A 212 -47.19 -38.81 -70.49
C ARG A 212 -46.44 -38.82 -71.81
N ALA A 213 -45.16 -38.45 -71.83
CA ALA A 213 -44.33 -38.51 -73.02
C ALA A 213 -44.11 -39.96 -73.46
N THR A 214 -43.80 -40.87 -72.53
CA THR A 214 -43.71 -42.31 -72.83
C THR A 214 -45.04 -42.91 -73.32
N ASP A 215 -46.17 -42.50 -72.72
CA ASP A 215 -47.49 -42.92 -73.21
C ASP A 215 -47.77 -42.43 -74.64
N LEU A 216 -47.25 -41.26 -75.01
CA LEU A 216 -47.40 -40.67 -76.34
C LEU A 216 -46.48 -41.35 -77.38
N GLU A 217 -45.26 -41.73 -76.96
CA GLU A 217 -44.32 -42.53 -77.76
C GLU A 217 -44.95 -43.86 -78.17
N ARG A 218 -45.52 -44.59 -77.21
CA ARG A 218 -46.23 -45.86 -77.45
C ARG A 218 -47.40 -45.69 -78.41
N ARG A 219 -48.16 -44.60 -78.30
CA ARG A 219 -49.26 -44.29 -79.25
C ARG A 219 -48.73 -43.98 -80.65
N ALA A 220 -47.58 -43.31 -80.77
CA ALA A 220 -46.97 -43.06 -82.07
C ALA A 220 -46.51 -44.37 -82.74
N GLU A 221 -45.94 -45.31 -81.98
CA GLU A 221 -45.60 -46.66 -82.46
C GLU A 221 -46.82 -47.44 -82.97
N GLU A 222 -47.95 -47.39 -82.25
CA GLU A 222 -49.21 -48.00 -82.72
C GLU A 222 -49.65 -47.40 -84.06
N ILE A 223 -49.53 -46.07 -84.24
CA ILE A 223 -49.89 -45.41 -85.50
C ILE A 223 -48.92 -45.80 -86.63
N PHE A 224 -47.62 -45.94 -86.37
CA PHE A 224 -46.67 -46.47 -87.35
C PHE A 224 -47.07 -47.85 -87.87
N GLY A 225 -47.56 -48.74 -86.99
CA GLY A 225 -48.08 -50.06 -87.37
C GLY A 225 -49.30 -49.98 -88.27
N VAL A 226 -50.26 -49.10 -87.95
CA VAL A 226 -51.44 -48.85 -88.80
C VAL A 226 -51.04 -48.30 -90.16
N LEU A 227 -50.05 -47.39 -90.20
CA LEU A 227 -49.61 -46.76 -91.43
C LEU A 227 -48.89 -47.73 -92.37
N ALA A 228 -48.10 -48.65 -91.82
CA ALA A 228 -47.49 -49.75 -92.59
C ALA A 228 -48.57 -50.62 -93.26
N LEU A 229 -49.63 -50.96 -92.52
CA LEU A 229 -50.77 -51.69 -93.09
C LEU A 229 -51.46 -50.90 -94.22
N VAL A 230 -51.64 -49.58 -94.07
CA VAL A 230 -52.23 -48.74 -95.12
C VAL A 230 -51.34 -48.68 -96.37
N GLU A 231 -50.03 -48.58 -96.21
CA GLU A 231 -49.08 -48.66 -97.33
C GLU A 231 -49.11 -50.01 -98.04
N ASP A 232 -49.23 -51.11 -97.28
CA ASP A 232 -49.38 -52.47 -97.81
C ASP A 232 -50.68 -52.62 -98.60
N ILE A 233 -51.82 -52.18 -98.04
CA ILE A 233 -53.12 -52.19 -98.72
C ILE A 233 -53.07 -51.33 -99.99
N ALA A 234 -52.48 -50.14 -99.93
CA ALA A 234 -52.37 -49.27 -101.10
C ALA A 234 -51.45 -49.86 -102.17
N ARG A 235 -50.39 -50.58 -101.79
CA ARG A 235 -49.51 -51.32 -102.71
C ARG A 235 -50.24 -52.49 -103.37
N GLU A 236 -50.99 -53.27 -102.59
CA GLU A 236 -51.80 -54.38 -103.09
C GLU A 236 -52.90 -53.87 -104.03
N THR A 237 -53.59 -52.80 -103.66
CA THR A 237 -54.60 -52.12 -104.50
C THR A 237 -53.98 -51.60 -105.80
N HIS A 238 -52.77 -51.05 -105.74
CA HIS A 238 -52.04 -50.59 -106.93
C HIS A 238 -51.74 -51.76 -107.88
N LEU A 239 -51.24 -52.89 -107.36
CA LEU A 239 -51.01 -54.10 -108.15
C LEU A 239 -52.31 -54.67 -108.73
N LEU A 240 -53.39 -54.71 -107.94
CA LEU A 240 -54.71 -55.17 -108.38
C LEU A 240 -55.23 -54.32 -109.53
N SER A 241 -55.13 -52.99 -109.39
CA SER A 241 -55.57 -52.03 -110.41
C SER A 241 -54.73 -52.09 -111.69
N LEU A 242 -53.43 -52.36 -111.57
CA LEU A 242 -52.54 -52.54 -112.71
C LEU A 242 -52.89 -53.82 -113.47
N ASN A 243 -53.11 -54.93 -112.75
CA ASN A 243 -53.54 -56.19 -113.36
C ASN A 243 -54.90 -56.02 -114.06
N ALA A 244 -55.85 -55.32 -113.43
CA ALA A 244 -57.15 -55.02 -114.03
C ALA A 244 -57.04 -54.11 -115.29
N ALA A 245 -56.14 -53.12 -115.27
CA ALA A 245 -55.90 -52.26 -116.44
C ALA A 245 -55.24 -53.02 -117.60
N ILE A 246 -54.35 -53.99 -117.31
CA ILE A 246 -53.74 -54.86 -118.31
C ILE A 246 -54.79 -55.79 -118.94
N GLU A 247 -55.63 -56.44 -118.13
CA GLU A 247 -56.69 -57.34 -118.60
C GLU A 247 -57.70 -56.58 -119.49
N ALA A 248 -58.11 -55.38 -119.07
CA ALA A 248 -58.99 -54.49 -119.82
C ALA A 248 -58.42 -54.03 -121.18
N ALA A 249 -57.09 -53.99 -121.33
CA ALA A 249 -56.40 -53.66 -122.59
C ALA A 249 -56.29 -54.84 -123.55
N GLY A 250 -56.39 -56.08 -123.07
CA GLY A 250 -56.41 -57.30 -123.88
C GLY A 250 -57.79 -57.68 -124.43
N GLU A 251 -58.87 -57.14 -123.83
CA GLU A 251 -60.25 -57.40 -124.23
C GLU A 251 -60.73 -56.48 -125.38
N SER A 252 -61.19 -57.09 -126.48
CA SER A 252 -61.65 -56.36 -127.67
C SER A 252 -63.14 -55.94 -127.54
N GLY A 253 -63.44 -54.77 -126.97
CA GLY A 253 -64.81 -54.26 -126.91
C GLY A 253 -65.02 -52.97 -126.09
N ASP A 254 -66.22 -52.37 -126.17
CA ASP A 254 -66.63 -51.15 -125.44
C ASP A 254 -66.68 -51.33 -123.90
N VAL A 255 -66.75 -52.59 -123.43
CA VAL A 255 -66.76 -52.96 -122.00
C VAL A 255 -65.36 -52.88 -121.38
N GLY A 256 -64.33 -53.40 -122.07
CA GLY A 256 -62.93 -53.32 -121.64
C GLY A 256 -62.44 -51.87 -121.49
N ARG A 257 -62.90 -50.97 -122.37
CA ARG A 257 -62.55 -49.53 -122.32
C ARG A 257 -63.03 -48.85 -121.02
N ARG A 258 -64.29 -49.06 -120.61
CA ARG A 258 -64.84 -48.49 -119.36
C ARG A 258 -64.23 -49.12 -118.10
N PHE A 259 -63.94 -50.42 -118.13
CA PHE A 259 -63.24 -51.10 -117.03
C PHE A 259 -61.80 -50.60 -116.87
N GLY A 260 -61.10 -50.32 -117.97
CA GLY A 260 -59.77 -49.74 -117.97
C GLY A 260 -59.72 -48.32 -117.36
N GLU A 261 -60.72 -47.48 -117.65
CA GLU A 261 -60.84 -46.14 -117.03
C GLU A 261 -61.03 -46.23 -115.51
N VAL A 262 -61.85 -47.16 -115.02
CA VAL A 262 -62.03 -47.41 -113.58
C VAL A 262 -60.74 -47.95 -112.94
N ALA A 263 -60.06 -48.89 -113.60
CA ALA A 263 -58.80 -49.44 -113.12
C ALA A 263 -57.69 -48.37 -113.02
N GLU A 264 -57.59 -47.46 -113.99
CA GLU A 264 -56.64 -46.35 -113.96
C GLU A 264 -56.96 -45.33 -112.84
N GLU A 265 -58.25 -45.07 -112.57
CA GLU A 265 -58.67 -44.21 -111.45
C GLU A 265 -58.38 -44.86 -110.09
N VAL A 266 -58.56 -46.18 -109.93
CA VAL A 266 -58.15 -46.92 -108.72
C VAL A 266 -56.62 -46.92 -108.58
N ARG A 267 -55.87 -47.03 -109.68
CA ARG A 267 -54.40 -46.93 -109.69
C ARG A 267 -53.94 -45.56 -109.22
N ARG A 268 -54.61 -44.50 -109.68
CA ARG A 268 -54.35 -43.12 -109.25
C ARG A 268 -54.70 -42.90 -107.78
N LEU A 269 -55.83 -43.44 -107.31
CA LEU A 269 -56.25 -43.34 -105.90
C LEU A 269 -55.30 -44.08 -104.96
N SER A 270 -54.87 -45.29 -105.33
CA SER A 270 -53.87 -46.05 -104.56
C SER A 270 -52.51 -45.34 -104.51
N GLY A 271 -52.09 -44.71 -105.61
CA GLY A 271 -50.91 -43.83 -105.65
C GLY A 271 -51.04 -42.66 -104.67
N ARG A 272 -52.17 -41.94 -104.69
CA ARG A 272 -52.45 -40.84 -103.74
C ARG A 272 -52.49 -41.32 -102.30
N SER A 273 -53.02 -42.51 -102.02
CA SER A 273 -53.03 -43.09 -100.66
C SER A 273 -51.62 -43.42 -100.18
N ARG A 274 -50.73 -43.90 -101.05
CA ARG A 274 -49.32 -44.13 -100.71
C ARG A 274 -48.60 -42.82 -100.40
N ASP A 275 -48.79 -41.79 -101.23
CA ASP A 275 -48.16 -40.48 -101.01
C ASP A 275 -48.65 -39.83 -99.71
N ALA A 276 -49.96 -39.92 -99.42
CA ALA A 276 -50.54 -39.45 -98.17
C ALA A 276 -49.99 -40.21 -96.97
N ALA A 277 -49.88 -41.55 -97.06
CA ALA A 277 -49.32 -42.37 -96.01
C ALA A 277 -47.84 -42.01 -95.75
N ALA A 278 -47.03 -41.85 -96.80
CA ALA A 278 -45.64 -41.40 -96.68
C ALA A 278 -45.52 -40.01 -96.03
N SER A 279 -46.43 -39.08 -96.34
CA SER A 279 -46.45 -37.77 -95.68
C SER A 279 -46.79 -37.86 -94.20
N VAL A 280 -47.76 -38.71 -93.81
CA VAL A 280 -48.10 -38.95 -92.40
C VAL A 280 -46.94 -39.62 -91.67
N ARG A 281 -46.23 -40.55 -92.33
CA ARG A 281 -45.04 -41.22 -91.78
C ARG A 281 -43.98 -40.20 -91.37
N ARG A 282 -43.65 -39.28 -92.27
CA ARG A 282 -42.67 -38.21 -92.00
C ARG A 282 -43.08 -37.33 -90.82
N LEU A 283 -44.36 -36.95 -90.74
CA LEU A 283 -44.88 -36.17 -89.61
C LEU A 283 -44.77 -36.94 -88.28
N LEU A 284 -44.99 -38.26 -88.29
CA LEU A 284 -44.83 -39.11 -87.10
C LEU A 284 -43.37 -39.31 -86.71
N GLU A 285 -42.44 -39.36 -87.66
CA GLU A 285 -41.00 -39.39 -87.38
C GLU A 285 -40.53 -38.10 -86.71
N GLU A 286 -40.97 -36.95 -87.21
CA GLU A 286 -40.73 -35.63 -86.58
C GLU A 286 -41.37 -35.58 -85.18
N PHE A 287 -42.59 -36.08 -85.02
CA PHE A 287 -43.28 -36.14 -83.74
C PHE A 287 -42.59 -37.05 -82.72
N SER A 288 -42.14 -38.24 -83.15
CA SER A 288 -41.38 -39.19 -82.32
C SER A 288 -40.06 -38.58 -81.86
N THR A 289 -39.34 -37.89 -82.76
CA THR A 289 -38.12 -37.14 -82.42
C THR A 289 -38.40 -36.08 -81.36
N SER A 290 -39.50 -35.34 -81.48
CA SER A 290 -39.91 -34.33 -80.48
C SER A 290 -40.28 -34.95 -79.13
N ILE A 291 -40.88 -36.15 -79.10
CA ILE A 291 -41.20 -36.87 -77.86
C ILE A 291 -39.90 -37.35 -77.19
N ALA A 292 -38.98 -37.93 -77.94
CA ALA A 292 -37.68 -38.37 -77.43
C ALA A 292 -36.92 -37.19 -76.77
N ALA A 293 -36.88 -36.03 -77.43
CA ALA A 293 -36.30 -34.82 -76.86
C ALA A 293 -37.01 -34.37 -75.56
N THR A 294 -38.34 -34.55 -75.47
CA THR A 294 -39.12 -34.24 -74.26
C THR A 294 -38.80 -35.20 -73.11
N VAL A 295 -38.64 -36.50 -73.40
CA VAL A 295 -38.22 -37.51 -72.41
C VAL A 295 -36.81 -37.21 -71.89
N GLU A 296 -35.88 -36.86 -72.77
CA GLU A 296 -34.53 -36.47 -72.37
C GLU A 296 -34.53 -35.21 -71.49
N ALA A 297 -35.25 -34.16 -71.90
CA ALA A 297 -35.36 -32.92 -71.15
C ALA A 297 -36.00 -33.12 -69.77
N THR A 298 -37.03 -33.97 -69.66
CA THR A 298 -37.66 -34.29 -68.36
C THR A 298 -36.77 -35.15 -67.48
N SER A 299 -36.02 -36.09 -68.05
CA SER A 299 -35.02 -36.88 -67.33
C SER A 299 -33.91 -35.99 -66.76
N ALA A 300 -33.40 -35.05 -67.57
CA ALA A 300 -32.42 -34.05 -67.13
C ALA A 300 -33.00 -33.12 -66.04
N GLY A 301 -34.22 -32.64 -66.23
CA GLY A 301 -34.94 -31.81 -65.24
C GLY A 301 -35.17 -32.54 -63.92
N GLY A 302 -35.47 -33.84 -63.95
CA GLY A 302 -35.62 -34.67 -62.75
C GLY A 302 -34.32 -34.76 -61.94
N ARG A 303 -33.19 -35.02 -62.63
CA ARG A 303 -31.86 -35.03 -62.00
C ARG A 303 -31.47 -33.67 -61.41
N GLU A 304 -31.84 -32.57 -62.08
CA GLU A 304 -31.62 -31.21 -61.56
C GLU A 304 -32.44 -30.96 -60.29
N ALA A 305 -33.73 -31.30 -60.30
CA ALA A 305 -34.61 -31.15 -59.15
C ALA A 305 -34.08 -31.91 -57.92
N GLU A 306 -33.56 -33.12 -58.11
CA GLU A 306 -32.96 -33.92 -57.04
C GLU A 306 -31.67 -33.29 -56.48
N ARG A 307 -30.81 -32.73 -57.36
CA ARG A 307 -29.63 -31.97 -56.92
C ARG A 307 -30.01 -30.71 -56.15
N VAL A 308 -31.05 -30.00 -56.57
CA VAL A 308 -31.57 -28.83 -55.85
C VAL A 308 -32.12 -29.25 -54.49
N LEU A 309 -32.89 -30.35 -54.41
CA LEU A 309 -33.43 -30.87 -53.16
C LEU A 309 -32.33 -31.16 -52.13
N LEU A 310 -31.26 -31.86 -52.55
CA LEU A 310 -30.11 -32.14 -51.69
C LEU A 310 -29.48 -30.86 -51.12
N ARG A 311 -29.30 -29.82 -51.95
CA ARG A 311 -28.72 -28.53 -51.52
C ARG A 311 -29.62 -27.78 -50.56
N VAL A 312 -30.93 -27.77 -50.81
CA VAL A 312 -31.91 -27.08 -49.94
C VAL A 312 -32.00 -27.79 -48.59
N THR A 313 -31.96 -29.13 -48.56
CA THR A 313 -31.93 -29.90 -47.30
C THR A 313 -30.65 -29.65 -46.50
N ALA A 314 -29.49 -29.59 -47.16
CA ALA A 314 -28.24 -29.21 -46.50
C ALA A 314 -28.30 -27.79 -45.91
N THR A 315 -28.93 -26.85 -46.63
CA THR A 315 -29.16 -25.48 -46.15
C THR A 315 -30.07 -25.47 -44.92
N ALA A 316 -31.11 -26.31 -44.89
CA ALA A 316 -31.99 -26.45 -43.72
C ALA A 316 -31.21 -26.91 -42.49
N GLY A 317 -30.32 -27.90 -42.65
CA GLY A 317 -29.45 -28.37 -41.57
C GLY A 317 -28.49 -27.29 -41.06
N ALA A 318 -27.91 -26.49 -41.95
CA ALA A 318 -27.04 -25.38 -41.57
C ALA A 318 -27.79 -24.29 -40.78
N ILE A 319 -29.01 -23.94 -41.18
CA ILE A 319 -29.86 -22.99 -40.44
C ILE A 319 -30.20 -23.53 -39.05
N ALA A 320 -30.52 -24.82 -38.93
CA ALA A 320 -30.78 -25.44 -37.64
C ALA A 320 -29.56 -25.33 -36.70
N GLY A 321 -28.37 -25.71 -37.19
CA GLY A 321 -27.13 -25.58 -36.40
C GLY A 321 -26.80 -24.14 -36.00
N LEU A 322 -27.08 -23.16 -36.88
CA LEU A 322 -26.91 -21.74 -36.56
C LEU A 322 -27.87 -21.29 -35.44
N ARG A 323 -29.12 -21.75 -35.45
CA ARG A 323 -30.08 -21.42 -34.38
C ARG A 323 -29.65 -22.00 -33.03
N ASP A 324 -29.19 -23.26 -33.02
CA ASP A 324 -28.70 -23.90 -31.79
C ASP A 324 -27.52 -23.12 -31.19
N ALA A 325 -26.56 -22.71 -32.03
CA ALA A 325 -25.42 -21.89 -31.61
C ALA A 325 -25.85 -20.52 -31.05
N LEU A 326 -26.89 -19.91 -31.60
CA LEU A 326 -27.42 -18.64 -31.10
C LEU A 326 -28.14 -18.79 -29.75
N VAL A 327 -28.84 -19.90 -29.53
CA VAL A 327 -29.42 -20.21 -28.21
C VAL A 327 -28.33 -20.35 -27.16
N GLU A 328 -27.25 -21.07 -27.47
CA GLU A 328 -26.09 -21.22 -26.59
C GLU A 328 -25.40 -19.87 -26.33
N THR A 329 -25.22 -19.05 -27.37
CA THR A 329 -24.65 -17.69 -27.26
C THR A 329 -25.49 -16.82 -26.33
N ALA A 330 -26.82 -16.85 -26.46
CA ALA A 330 -27.73 -16.09 -25.60
C ALA A 330 -27.73 -16.59 -24.14
N ALA A 331 -27.47 -17.87 -23.91
CA ALA A 331 -27.32 -18.42 -22.56
C ALA A 331 -25.99 -17.98 -21.93
N ALA A 332 -24.88 -18.13 -22.65
CA ALA A 332 -23.55 -17.71 -22.19
C ALA A 332 -23.50 -16.20 -21.89
N ALA A 333 -24.10 -15.38 -22.75
CA ALA A 333 -24.17 -13.95 -22.54
C ALA A 333 -24.95 -13.56 -21.27
N ARG A 334 -26.03 -14.29 -20.93
CA ARG A 334 -26.76 -14.08 -19.67
C ARG A 334 -25.94 -14.48 -18.44
N GLU A 335 -25.19 -15.58 -18.53
CA GLU A 335 -24.28 -16.03 -17.46
C GLU A 335 -23.16 -15.01 -17.22
N ILE A 336 -22.56 -14.47 -18.30
CA ILE A 336 -21.58 -13.39 -18.21
C ILE A 336 -22.19 -12.17 -17.54
N SER A 337 -23.39 -11.73 -17.93
CA SER A 337 -24.05 -10.58 -17.30
C SER A 337 -24.25 -10.79 -15.79
N ALA A 338 -24.75 -11.97 -15.39
CA ALA A 338 -24.96 -12.30 -13.98
C ALA A 338 -23.64 -12.34 -13.19
N GLY A 339 -22.63 -13.06 -13.67
CA GLY A 339 -21.32 -13.15 -13.01
C GLY A 339 -20.63 -11.80 -12.90
N THR A 340 -20.81 -10.93 -13.89
CA THR A 340 -20.22 -9.59 -13.87
C THR A 340 -20.98 -8.64 -12.93
N ALA A 341 -22.29 -8.82 -12.76
CA ALA A 341 -23.07 -8.09 -11.76
C ALA A 341 -22.62 -8.45 -10.32
N GLU A 342 -22.28 -9.72 -10.07
CA GLU A 342 -21.68 -10.14 -8.81
C GLU A 342 -20.30 -9.51 -8.60
N GLN A 343 -19.43 -9.51 -9.62
CA GLN A 343 -18.13 -8.84 -9.57
C GLN A 343 -18.24 -7.35 -9.25
N ARG A 344 -19.23 -6.65 -9.82
CA ARG A 344 -19.51 -5.24 -9.50
C ARG A 344 -19.85 -5.10 -8.01
N THR A 345 -20.74 -5.94 -7.49
CA THR A 345 -21.17 -5.88 -6.09
C THR A 345 -20.00 -6.12 -5.15
N ALA A 346 -19.20 -7.17 -5.41
CA ALA A 346 -18.00 -7.47 -4.64
C ALA A 346 -16.99 -6.31 -4.69
N SER A 347 -16.81 -5.68 -5.85
CA SER A 347 -15.89 -4.54 -6.00
C SER A 347 -16.32 -3.35 -5.14
N LEU A 348 -17.61 -3.02 -5.12
CA LEU A 348 -18.15 -1.96 -4.27
C LEU A 348 -18.02 -2.28 -2.77
N GLN A 349 -18.14 -3.55 -2.38
CA GLN A 349 -17.88 -3.97 -0.99
C GLN A 349 -16.42 -3.77 -0.61
N VAL A 350 -15.48 -4.10 -1.49
CA VAL A 350 -14.04 -3.86 -1.23
C VAL A 350 -13.75 -2.36 -1.10
N VAL A 351 -14.35 -1.51 -1.95
CA VAL A 351 -14.25 -0.05 -1.83
C VAL A 351 -14.71 0.43 -0.45
N GLN A 352 -15.81 -0.12 0.07
CA GLN A 352 -16.29 0.23 1.41
C GLN A 352 -15.28 -0.18 2.50
N THR A 353 -14.75 -1.40 2.44
CA THR A 353 -13.72 -1.88 3.37
C THR A 353 -12.46 -1.03 3.31
N LEU A 354 -12.06 -0.56 2.11
CA LEU A 354 -10.89 0.32 1.95
C LEU A 354 -11.12 1.71 2.53
N ARG A 355 -12.34 2.25 2.47
CA ARG A 355 -12.70 3.50 3.15
C ARG A 355 -12.58 3.36 4.67
N GLU A 356 -13.00 2.24 5.22
CA GLU A 356 -12.82 1.92 6.65
C GLU A 356 -11.34 1.78 7.00
N ALA A 357 -10.56 1.09 6.17
CA ALA A 357 -9.11 0.99 6.34
C ALA A 357 -8.43 2.37 6.31
N SER A 358 -8.84 3.26 5.41
CA SER A 358 -8.35 4.64 5.34
C SER A 358 -8.60 5.41 6.64
N ALA A 359 -9.79 5.26 7.22
CA ALA A 359 -10.12 5.87 8.52
C ALA A 359 -9.22 5.34 9.64
N VAL A 360 -8.93 4.04 9.67
CA VAL A 360 -8.00 3.43 10.63
C VAL A 360 -6.58 3.96 10.44
N VAL A 361 -6.09 4.07 9.21
CA VAL A 361 -4.77 4.64 8.91
C VAL A 361 -4.67 6.09 9.39
N GLN A 362 -5.72 6.88 9.19
CA GLN A 362 -5.78 8.26 9.68
C GLN A 362 -5.73 8.31 11.22
N GLN A 363 -6.46 7.42 11.90
CA GLN A 363 -6.43 7.32 13.36
C GLN A 363 -5.04 6.92 13.89
N ILE A 364 -4.33 6.02 13.19
CA ILE A 364 -2.95 5.67 13.51
C ILE A 364 -2.05 6.89 13.36
N ALA A 365 -2.15 7.63 12.25
CA ALA A 365 -1.35 8.83 12.02
C ALA A 365 -1.57 9.89 13.11
N ASP A 366 -2.81 10.08 13.55
CA ASP A 366 -3.14 11.01 14.64
C ASP A 366 -2.58 10.51 15.99
N GLY A 367 -2.70 9.22 16.29
CA GLY A 367 -2.13 8.59 17.49
C GLY A 367 -0.60 8.71 17.54
N LEU A 368 0.07 8.60 16.41
CA LEU A 368 1.52 8.75 16.29
C LEU A 368 2.02 10.17 16.59
N ARG A 369 1.24 11.19 16.23
CA ARG A 369 1.53 12.57 16.65
C ARG A 369 1.44 12.69 18.17
N GLY A 370 0.46 12.02 18.78
CA GLY A 370 0.33 11.91 20.24
C GLY A 370 1.54 11.25 20.90
N PHE A 371 2.00 10.10 20.40
CA PHE A 371 3.20 9.43 20.92
C PHE A 371 4.47 10.27 20.76
N SER A 372 4.63 10.93 19.62
CA SER A 372 5.78 11.82 19.38
C SER A 372 5.79 13.00 20.36
N GLY A 373 4.61 13.58 20.65
CA GLY A 373 4.45 14.63 21.65
C GLY A 373 4.74 14.15 23.07
N ALA A 374 4.22 12.98 23.45
CA ALA A 374 4.46 12.38 24.77
C ALA A 374 5.94 12.02 24.97
N ALA A 375 6.59 11.47 23.96
CA ALA A 375 8.02 11.17 23.98
C ALA A 375 8.85 12.44 24.19
N ARG A 376 8.54 13.53 23.47
CA ARG A 376 9.21 14.83 23.68
C ARG A 376 9.03 15.33 25.11
N GLY A 377 7.82 15.24 25.67
CA GLY A 377 7.57 15.64 27.06
C GLY A 377 8.35 14.80 28.09
N LEU A 378 8.50 13.50 27.84
CA LEU A 378 9.32 12.62 28.70
C LEU A 378 10.82 12.96 28.60
N GLU A 379 11.32 13.25 27.41
CA GLU A 379 12.69 13.68 27.15
C GLU A 379 13.01 14.99 27.89
N GLU A 380 12.13 16.00 27.77
CA GLU A 380 12.25 17.28 28.48
C GLU A 380 12.20 17.10 30.01
N ALA A 381 11.29 16.27 30.51
CA ALA A 381 11.18 15.99 31.95
C ALA A 381 12.43 15.26 32.48
N ALA A 382 12.94 14.27 31.76
CA ALA A 382 14.15 13.54 32.11
C ALA A 382 15.37 14.47 32.18
N VAL A 383 15.56 15.33 31.18
CA VAL A 383 16.62 16.34 31.18
C VAL A 383 16.47 17.27 32.39
N SER A 384 15.26 17.76 32.67
CA SER A 384 15.02 18.64 33.82
C SER A 384 15.37 17.96 35.15
N VAL A 385 14.96 16.71 35.35
CA VAL A 385 15.27 15.94 36.58
C VAL A 385 16.77 15.68 36.68
N GLN A 386 17.43 15.38 35.57
CA GLN A 386 18.87 15.15 35.53
C GLN A 386 19.66 16.42 35.89
N LEU A 387 19.23 17.60 35.42
CA LEU A 387 19.81 18.89 35.80
C LEU A 387 19.58 19.22 37.29
N LEU A 388 18.38 18.95 37.81
CA LEU A 388 18.10 19.10 39.24
C LEU A 388 18.97 18.17 40.09
N ALA A 389 19.20 16.94 39.62
CA ALA A 389 20.06 15.98 40.30
C ALA A 389 21.55 16.35 40.26
N GLN A 390 22.01 17.10 39.24
CA GLN A 390 23.34 17.72 39.25
C GLN A 390 23.49 18.77 40.35
N GLY A 391 22.39 19.42 40.75
CA GLY A 391 22.35 20.36 41.87
C GLY A 391 22.75 19.75 43.21
N PHE A 392 22.53 18.44 43.40
CA PHE A 392 22.95 17.68 44.60
C PHE A 392 24.45 17.36 44.63
N ARG A 393 25.23 17.80 43.63
CA ARG A 393 26.70 17.85 43.64
C ARG A 393 27.29 16.60 44.29
N LEU A 394 27.07 15.49 43.59
CA LEU A 394 27.51 14.16 43.98
C LEU A 394 28.96 13.94 43.59
N ASP A 395 29.66 13.14 44.40
CA ASP A 395 30.99 12.64 44.07
C ASP A 395 30.80 11.40 43.19
N SER A 396 30.38 11.66 41.95
CA SER A 396 30.20 10.64 40.94
C SER A 396 31.14 10.92 39.78
N PRO A 397 31.86 9.90 39.25
CA PRO A 397 32.59 10.01 37.99
C PRO A 397 31.71 10.49 36.82
N SER A 398 30.38 10.34 36.92
CA SER A 398 29.39 10.83 35.95
C SER A 398 28.86 12.25 36.21
N SER A 399 29.31 12.93 37.28
CA SER A 399 28.96 14.31 37.58
C SER A 399 29.71 15.27 36.66
N LEU A 400 28.98 16.15 35.96
CA LEU A 400 29.59 17.11 35.06
C LEU A 400 30.46 18.12 35.80
N ARG A 401 30.12 18.42 37.06
CA ARG A 401 30.95 19.24 37.93
C ARG A 401 32.28 18.55 38.27
N HIS A 402 32.24 17.28 38.67
CA HIS A 402 33.44 16.53 39.01
C HIS A 402 34.36 16.41 37.78
N LEU A 403 33.78 16.22 36.59
CA LEU A 403 34.51 16.30 35.33
C LEU A 403 35.25 17.65 35.19
N ALA A 404 34.55 18.77 35.35
CA ALA A 404 35.18 20.08 35.24
C ALA A 404 36.27 20.31 36.30
N GLU A 405 36.04 19.92 37.56
CA GLU A 405 37.01 20.08 38.64
C GLU A 405 38.25 19.18 38.46
N SER A 406 38.05 17.93 38.05
CA SER A 406 39.14 16.98 37.76
C SER A 406 39.99 17.42 36.56
N TRP A 407 39.35 17.86 35.47
CA TRP A 407 40.04 18.41 34.32
C TRP A 407 40.78 19.70 34.66
N ALA A 408 40.18 20.60 35.45
CA ALA A 408 40.87 21.80 35.91
C ALA A 408 42.11 21.47 36.76
N ALA A 409 42.01 20.49 37.67
CA ALA A 409 43.17 20.05 38.45
C ALA A 409 44.29 19.46 37.57
N GLU A 410 43.93 18.69 36.55
CA GLU A 410 44.87 18.10 35.61
C GLU A 410 45.54 19.14 34.70
N LEU A 411 44.80 20.15 34.26
CA LEU A 411 45.26 21.19 33.33
C LEU A 411 46.02 22.33 34.03
N GLN A 412 45.87 22.49 35.35
CA GLN A 412 46.52 23.53 36.16
C GLN A 412 48.04 23.68 35.89
N PRO A 413 48.88 22.63 35.87
CA PRO A 413 50.32 22.77 35.60
C PRO A 413 50.63 23.18 34.14
N LEU A 414 49.66 23.02 33.23
CA LEU A 414 49.84 23.31 31.80
C LEU A 414 49.47 24.76 31.43
N LEU A 415 48.85 25.52 32.34
CA LEU A 415 48.45 26.92 32.09
C LEU A 415 49.62 27.82 31.65
N ALA A 416 50.85 27.49 32.04
CA ALA A 416 52.05 28.24 31.65
C ALA A 416 52.46 28.01 30.18
N SER A 417 52.02 26.91 29.55
CA SER A 417 52.45 26.44 28.22
C SER A 417 51.24 26.27 27.28
N PRO A 418 50.92 27.27 26.44
CA PRO A 418 49.74 27.26 25.56
C PRO A 418 49.65 26.03 24.66
N ASP A 419 50.74 25.67 23.97
CA ASP A 419 50.74 24.54 23.05
C ASP A 419 50.55 23.19 23.77
N ALA A 420 51.00 23.08 25.02
CA ALA A 420 50.80 21.87 25.81
C ALA A 420 49.38 21.78 26.37
N LEU A 421 48.79 22.92 26.75
CA LEU A 421 47.40 23.02 27.17
C LEU A 421 46.44 22.64 26.03
N GLU A 422 46.63 23.21 24.85
CA GLU A 422 45.76 22.96 23.69
C GLU A 422 45.80 21.49 23.25
N ARG A 423 47.00 20.89 23.12
CA ARG A 423 47.13 19.45 22.82
C ARG A 423 46.45 18.56 23.87
N ARG A 424 46.48 18.95 25.15
CA ARG A 424 45.82 18.15 26.19
C ARG A 424 44.30 18.29 26.11
N LEU A 425 43.79 19.49 25.87
CA LEU A 425 42.37 19.74 25.65
C LEU A 425 41.84 18.94 24.45
N GLU A 426 42.58 18.88 23.35
CA GLU A 426 42.24 18.04 22.18
C GLU A 426 42.15 16.55 22.55
N SER A 427 43.11 16.04 23.32
CA SER A 427 43.10 14.65 23.77
C SER A 427 41.92 14.33 24.71
N LEU A 428 41.50 15.27 25.57
CA LEU A 428 40.35 15.08 26.47
C LEU A 428 39.01 14.98 25.71
N LEU A 429 38.93 15.54 24.51
CA LEU A 429 37.75 15.49 23.64
C LEU A 429 37.59 14.16 22.90
N GLU A 430 38.69 13.45 22.64
CA GLU A 430 38.65 12.16 21.91
C GLU A 430 37.79 11.11 22.63
N ASP A 431 37.83 11.12 23.97
CA ASP A 431 37.12 10.16 24.82
C ASP A 431 35.69 10.61 25.21
N ARG A 432 35.23 11.78 24.74
CA ARG A 432 33.96 12.41 25.16
C ARG A 432 33.15 12.99 23.99
N PRO A 433 32.42 12.16 23.23
CA PRO A 433 31.63 12.60 22.08
C PRO A 433 30.43 13.50 22.44
N ASP A 434 30.08 13.54 23.72
CA ASP A 434 29.06 14.39 24.32
C ASP A 434 29.53 15.83 24.58
N VAL A 435 30.84 16.09 24.56
CA VAL A 435 31.40 17.44 24.72
C VAL A 435 31.51 18.12 23.35
N GLU A 436 31.00 19.34 23.21
CA GLU A 436 31.07 20.13 21.98
C GLU A 436 32.30 21.04 21.95
N LEU A 437 32.55 21.73 23.06
CA LEU A 437 33.58 22.76 23.19
C LEU A 437 34.19 22.74 24.59
N ILE A 438 35.49 23.01 24.66
CA ILE A 438 36.21 23.31 25.90
C ILE A 438 36.86 24.68 25.78
N PHE A 439 36.72 25.49 26.83
CA PHE A 439 37.27 26.83 26.94
C PHE A 439 38.16 26.92 28.18
N VAL A 440 39.34 27.50 28.06
CA VAL A 440 40.13 27.94 29.22
C VAL A 440 40.37 29.43 29.07
N ASN A 441 39.66 30.24 29.86
CA ASN A 441 39.81 31.70 29.85
C ASN A 441 40.75 32.15 30.97
N ASP A 442 41.96 32.58 30.61
CA ASP A 442 42.98 33.16 31.50
C ASP A 442 42.82 34.68 31.56
N ARG A 443 42.37 35.15 32.72
CA ARG A 443 42.08 36.57 32.97
C ARG A 443 43.36 37.41 33.14
N ARG A 444 44.48 36.82 33.57
CA ARG A 444 45.75 37.53 33.74
C ARG A 444 46.43 37.79 32.40
N ARG A 445 46.29 36.85 31.47
CA ARG A 445 46.95 36.91 30.15
C ARG A 445 46.03 37.38 29.02
N GLN A 446 44.74 37.63 29.30
CA GLN A 446 43.70 37.91 28.30
C GLN A 446 43.71 36.90 27.15
N ARG A 447 43.79 35.62 27.49
CA ARG A 447 43.90 34.53 26.52
C ARG A 447 42.81 33.50 26.79
N THR A 448 42.11 33.11 25.73
CA THR A 448 41.18 31.97 25.78
C THR A 448 41.66 30.89 24.84
N ALA A 449 41.98 29.72 25.39
CA ALA A 449 42.19 28.50 24.60
C ALA A 449 40.84 27.84 24.35
N ILE A 450 40.56 27.50 23.10
CA ILE A 450 39.26 26.94 22.69
C ILE A 450 39.48 25.77 21.76
N VAL A 451 38.97 24.61 22.17
CA VAL A 451 39.04 23.38 21.38
C VAL A 451 37.64 22.83 21.24
N GLY A 452 37.26 22.47 20.02
CA GLY A 452 35.95 21.88 19.71
C GLY A 452 36.06 20.46 19.22
N GLN A 453 34.97 19.72 19.32
CA GLN A 453 34.96 18.30 18.96
C GLN A 453 35.33 18.08 17.49
N PRO A 454 36.35 17.26 17.16
CA PRO A 454 36.84 17.13 15.78
C PRO A 454 35.77 16.70 14.77
N SER A 455 34.83 15.86 15.17
CA SER A 455 33.71 15.43 14.32
C SER A 455 32.74 16.56 14.00
N LEU A 456 32.55 17.48 14.94
CA LEU A 456 31.68 18.65 14.78
C LEU A 456 32.37 19.74 13.95
N LEU A 457 33.65 19.99 14.18
CA LEU A 457 34.43 21.01 13.49
C LEU A 457 34.64 20.74 12.00
N ARG A 458 34.43 19.49 11.55
CA ARG A 458 34.39 19.14 10.11
C ARG A 458 33.13 19.63 9.41
N LEU A 459 32.07 19.90 10.16
CA LEU A 459 30.75 20.27 9.65
C LEU A 459 30.44 21.75 9.91
N VAL A 460 30.92 22.30 11.02
CA VAL A 460 30.65 23.69 11.44
C VAL A 460 31.96 24.34 11.91
N ALA A 461 32.33 25.48 11.32
CA ALA A 461 33.49 26.24 11.77
C ALA A 461 33.18 26.98 13.09
N ILE A 462 34.16 27.06 14.00
CA ILE A 462 34.05 27.90 15.20
C ILE A 462 33.91 29.37 14.73
N PRO A 463 32.83 30.08 15.11
CA PRO A 463 32.65 31.49 14.77
C PRO A 463 33.83 32.35 15.23
N ASP A 464 34.19 33.37 14.46
CA ASP A 464 35.28 34.30 14.79
C ASP A 464 35.07 35.00 16.14
N GLU A 465 33.81 35.20 16.53
CA GLU A 465 33.35 35.73 17.83
C GLU A 465 33.79 34.88 19.04
N ILE A 466 34.15 33.61 18.78
CA ILE A 466 34.58 32.63 19.77
C ILE A 466 36.08 32.32 19.58
N ARG A 467 36.82 32.98 18.68
CA ARG A 467 38.25 32.70 18.48
C ARG A 467 39.15 33.42 19.50
N PHE A 468 40.41 32.93 19.58
CA PHE A 468 41.46 33.39 20.49
C PHE A 468 41.52 34.92 20.65
N GLY A 469 41.51 35.39 21.91
CA GLY A 469 41.69 36.80 22.28
C GLY A 469 40.42 37.52 22.77
N HIS A 470 39.25 36.88 22.66
CA HIS A 470 38.05 37.36 23.35
C HIS A 470 38.04 36.94 24.82
N ASP A 471 37.91 37.92 25.72
CA ASP A 471 37.75 37.69 27.16
C ASP A 471 36.32 37.21 27.46
N PHE A 472 36.20 36.00 28.01
CA PHE A 472 34.92 35.42 28.42
C PHE A 472 34.60 35.67 29.90
N SER A 473 35.30 36.59 30.56
CA SER A 473 35.12 36.86 32.00
C SER A 473 33.70 37.34 32.34
N ASP A 474 32.98 37.91 31.38
CA ASP A 474 31.59 38.34 31.52
C ASP A 474 30.56 37.24 31.28
N ARG A 475 30.99 36.05 30.84
CA ARG A 475 30.05 34.96 30.59
C ARG A 475 29.45 34.45 31.91
N PRO A 476 28.16 34.06 31.93
CA PRO A 476 27.49 33.59 33.14
C PRO A 476 28.22 32.42 33.82
N TRP A 477 28.71 31.46 33.05
CA TRP A 477 29.48 30.32 33.58
C TRP A 477 30.79 30.77 34.24
N PHE A 478 31.49 31.73 33.64
CA PHE A 478 32.76 32.25 34.16
C PHE A 478 32.53 32.98 35.49
N ARG A 479 31.57 33.93 35.51
CA ARG A 479 31.26 34.70 36.71
C ARG A 479 30.76 33.81 37.84
N ALA A 480 29.94 32.81 37.53
CA ALA A 480 29.44 31.86 38.52
C ALA A 480 30.58 31.02 39.10
N ALA A 481 31.43 30.41 38.28
CA ALA A 481 32.58 29.63 38.74
C ALA A 481 33.57 30.48 39.55
N ALA A 482 33.84 31.71 39.11
CA ALA A 482 34.70 32.66 39.78
C ALA A 482 34.14 33.12 41.14
N ALA A 483 32.83 33.42 41.21
CA ALA A 483 32.17 33.86 42.43
C ALA A 483 32.04 32.72 43.46
N GLU A 484 31.69 31.52 43.00
CA GLU A 484 31.57 30.35 43.86
C GLU A 484 32.93 29.74 44.26
N ARG A 485 34.00 30.10 43.53
CA ARG A 485 35.37 29.58 43.71
C ARG A 485 35.44 28.04 43.69
N ARG A 486 34.55 27.40 42.93
CA ARG A 486 34.46 25.95 42.75
C ARG A 486 33.83 25.59 41.40
N GLY A 487 33.79 24.31 41.08
CA GLY A 487 33.09 23.79 39.92
C GLY A 487 31.58 24.06 39.99
N ILE A 488 31.00 24.43 38.85
CA ILE A 488 29.57 24.70 38.68
C ILE A 488 29.05 24.06 37.39
N VAL A 489 27.75 23.83 37.31
CA VAL A 489 27.06 23.46 36.08
C VAL A 489 25.98 24.51 35.86
N THR A 490 25.93 25.07 34.66
CA THR A 490 24.94 26.08 34.29
C THR A 490 23.57 25.48 34.00
N SER A 491 22.53 26.32 33.98
CA SER A 491 21.25 25.96 33.37
C SER A 491 21.42 25.70 31.87
N ALA A 492 20.60 24.81 31.31
CA ALA A 492 20.61 24.52 29.88
C ALA A 492 20.52 25.80 29.03
N MET A 493 21.46 25.96 28.11
CA MET A 493 21.54 27.03 27.14
C MET A 493 21.54 26.47 25.72
N THR A 494 21.47 27.33 24.72
CA THR A 494 21.54 26.92 23.31
C THR A 494 22.97 27.11 22.82
N SER A 495 23.55 26.04 22.25
CA SER A 495 24.90 26.06 21.69
C SER A 495 25.00 27.07 20.56
N ILE A 496 26.11 27.78 20.49
CA ILE A 496 26.42 28.68 19.39
C ILE A 496 26.91 27.88 18.16
N LEU A 497 27.42 26.66 18.36
CA LEU A 497 27.88 25.81 17.25
C LEU A 497 26.76 24.99 16.63
N THR A 498 25.97 24.30 17.44
CA THR A 498 25.01 23.30 16.96
C THR A 498 23.57 23.81 16.97
N HIS A 499 23.31 24.91 17.69
CA HIS A 499 21.96 25.35 18.08
C HIS A 499 21.17 24.30 18.89
N GLU A 500 21.83 23.25 19.34
CA GLU A 500 21.28 22.23 20.22
C GLU A 500 21.39 22.68 21.68
N LYS A 501 20.72 21.97 22.60
CA LYS A 501 20.75 22.30 24.02
C LYS A 501 22.05 21.81 24.66
N VAL A 502 22.78 22.72 25.30
CA VAL A 502 24.03 22.43 26.02
C VAL A 502 23.97 22.90 27.46
N VAL A 503 24.77 22.28 28.32
CA VAL A 503 25.14 22.83 29.62
C VAL A 503 26.63 23.05 29.67
N THR A 504 27.04 24.18 30.23
CA THR A 504 28.45 24.43 30.53
C THR A 504 28.76 23.95 31.94
N ALA A 505 29.65 22.96 32.06
CA ALA A 505 30.32 22.64 33.31
C ALA A 505 31.59 23.49 33.40
N ALA A 506 31.77 24.25 34.47
CA ALA A 506 32.89 25.18 34.59
C ALA A 506 33.62 25.02 35.92
N ALA A 507 34.94 25.19 35.93
CA ALA A 507 35.77 25.08 37.12
C ALA A 507 36.89 26.13 37.16
N PRO A 508 37.09 26.83 38.30
CA PRO A 508 38.13 27.83 38.44
C PRO A 508 39.51 27.22 38.71
N PHE A 509 40.54 27.88 38.21
CA PHE A 509 41.94 27.60 38.49
C PHE A 509 42.48 28.63 39.49
N PHE A 510 43.32 28.19 40.43
CA PHE A 510 43.91 29.05 41.46
C PHE A 510 45.44 28.93 41.51
N GLU A 511 46.11 30.05 41.77
CA GLU A 511 47.55 30.11 42.05
C GLU A 511 47.76 31.07 43.23
N ASP A 512 48.43 30.60 44.29
CA ASP A 512 48.61 31.34 45.55
C ASP A 512 47.31 31.91 46.15
N GLY A 513 46.18 31.23 45.91
CA GLY A 513 44.85 31.64 46.40
C GLY A 513 44.11 32.65 45.51
N GLU A 514 44.76 33.15 44.45
CA GLU A 514 44.17 34.08 43.48
C GLU A 514 43.63 33.32 42.25
N LEU A 515 42.48 33.77 41.73
CA LEU A 515 41.86 33.18 40.54
C LEU A 515 42.71 33.52 39.31
N VAL A 516 43.19 32.50 38.59
CA VAL A 516 44.01 32.68 37.37
C VAL A 516 43.23 32.51 36.09
N ALA A 517 42.37 31.49 36.03
CA ALA A 517 41.60 31.15 34.85
C ALA A 517 40.30 30.45 35.26
N VAL A 518 39.41 30.23 34.30
CA VAL A 518 38.26 29.32 34.45
C VAL A 518 38.16 28.41 33.23
N LEU A 519 38.03 27.11 33.49
CA LEU A 519 37.67 26.08 32.52
C LEU A 519 36.16 26.10 32.30
N GLY A 520 35.70 26.07 31.07
CA GLY A 520 34.31 25.81 30.69
C GLY A 520 34.25 24.62 29.72
N ILE A 521 33.28 23.75 29.88
CA ILE A 521 33.07 22.55 29.07
C ILE A 521 31.61 22.54 28.65
N ASP A 522 31.33 22.77 27.37
CA ASP A 522 29.97 22.70 26.83
C ASP A 522 29.65 21.25 26.48
N ILE A 523 28.65 20.70 27.18
CA ILE A 523 28.17 19.33 27.03
C ILE A 523 26.81 19.35 26.35
N ASN A 524 26.71 18.64 25.23
CA ASN A 524 25.48 18.47 24.48
C ASN A 524 24.51 17.56 25.24
N LEU A 525 23.33 18.08 25.58
CA LEU A 525 22.37 17.37 26.40
C LEU A 525 21.74 16.17 25.68
N GLU A 526 21.56 16.23 24.36
CA GLU A 526 21.02 15.09 23.59
C GLU A 526 22.04 13.95 23.57
N ARG A 527 23.31 14.24 23.27
CA ARG A 527 24.37 13.22 23.22
C ARG A 527 24.68 12.65 24.59
N TRP A 528 24.74 13.51 25.60
CA TRP A 528 25.00 13.14 26.99
C TRP A 528 23.91 12.26 27.61
N THR A 529 22.65 12.40 27.17
CA THR A 529 21.54 11.56 27.64
C THR A 529 21.33 10.30 26.79
N SER A 530 21.92 10.25 25.59
CA SER A 530 21.77 9.14 24.64
C SER A 530 22.88 8.08 24.72
N GLY A 531 23.99 8.36 25.40
CA GLY A 531 25.12 7.44 25.63
C GLY A 531 25.29 7.13 27.10
#